data_AF-A0A6A6NXX8-F1
#
_entry.id   AF-A0A6A6NXX8-F1
#
_cell.length_a   1.000
_cell.length_b   1.000
_cell.length_c   1.000
_cell.angle_alpha   90.00
_cell.angle_beta   90.00
_cell.angle_gamma   90.00
#
_symmetry.space_group_name_H-M   'P 1'
#
loop_
_entity.id
_entity.type
_entity.pdbx_description
1 polymer ?
#
loop_
_entity_poly.entity_id
_entity_poly.type
_entity_poly.pdbx_seq_one_letter_code
_entity_poly.pdbx_strand_id
1 'polypeptide(L)'
;MPPTSSCFTPLNVPPSEMPEWMDSFTLSAPPNTDLWRKPPARDTSTAPILYTALRNPFVSAEVTVSADWELEWDQGGLVIFAGAPPGRSTGSNQDGPPARSATAPGAGNIPGSGDGNGRAVAREGPERTAGGGEREGSGQSVQSSLEELLGQREQDAGQQQQQQQPPPPYSPPAPASKWVKVGLEFCNNACNATSVCATADGADWSSSALPASHARARRADLRLKLERIGYALWVWYEDVEMAAGATAGGTAHAWKKLREVTWFFWGVEDKAVRVGVYASRPANIGPTAYRERGVGRGAPSVTQRNLRVEFEGLEIF
;
A
#
# COMPACT_ATOMS: atom_id res chain seq x y z
N MET A 1 25.37 -12.60 15.03
CA MET A 1 25.96 -12.88 13.69
C MET A 1 24.93 -12.44 12.67
N PRO A 2 25.32 -11.66 11.65
CA PRO A 2 24.42 -11.28 10.57
C PRO A 2 23.88 -12.54 9.88
N PRO A 3 22.65 -12.53 9.36
CA PRO A 3 22.07 -13.74 8.78
C PRO A 3 22.83 -14.16 7.51
N THR A 4 22.98 -15.47 7.31
CA THR A 4 23.63 -15.99 6.10
C THR A 4 22.71 -15.84 4.89
N SER A 5 23.26 -15.58 3.71
CA SER A 5 22.52 -15.50 2.45
C SER A 5 21.68 -16.75 2.14
N SER A 6 22.14 -17.92 2.60
CA SER A 6 21.45 -19.21 2.49
C SER A 6 20.07 -19.25 3.16
N CYS A 7 19.78 -18.33 4.09
CA CYS A 7 18.47 -18.22 4.74
C CYS A 7 17.48 -17.37 3.94
N PHE A 8 17.93 -16.69 2.88
CA PHE A 8 17.10 -15.82 2.05
C PHE A 8 16.69 -16.51 0.74
N THR A 9 15.48 -16.18 0.30
CA THR A 9 14.91 -16.57 -0.98
C THR A 9 14.81 -15.33 -1.87
N PRO A 10 15.39 -15.37 -3.08
CA PRO A 10 15.21 -14.28 -4.04
C PRO A 10 13.82 -14.32 -4.68
N LEU A 11 13.28 -13.14 -4.99
CA LEU A 11 12.15 -12.92 -5.88
C LEU A 11 12.53 -11.81 -6.85
N ASN A 12 12.46 -12.07 -8.15
CA ASN A 12 12.91 -11.16 -9.22
C ASN A 12 14.41 -10.76 -9.11
N VAL A 13 15.24 -11.60 -8.49
CA VAL A 13 16.69 -11.40 -8.38
C VAL A 13 17.41 -12.55 -9.10
N PRO A 14 18.29 -12.27 -10.06
CA PRO A 14 19.13 -13.29 -10.69
C PRO A 14 20.03 -13.98 -9.66
N PRO A 15 20.28 -15.30 -9.77
CA PRO A 15 21.17 -16.00 -8.84
C PRO A 15 22.59 -15.40 -8.75
N SER A 16 23.09 -14.79 -9.82
CA SER A 16 24.39 -14.11 -9.86
C SER A 16 24.46 -12.81 -9.06
N GLU A 17 23.32 -12.25 -8.67
CA GLU A 17 23.21 -11.00 -7.90
C GLU A 17 22.89 -11.26 -6.42
N MET A 18 22.93 -12.52 -5.99
CA MET A 18 22.73 -12.87 -4.59
C MET A 18 23.95 -12.47 -3.76
N PRO A 19 23.77 -11.66 -2.69
CA PRO A 19 24.87 -11.35 -1.78
C PRO A 19 25.40 -12.61 -1.10
N GLU A 20 26.70 -12.67 -0.85
CA GLU A 20 27.30 -13.75 -0.07
C GLU A 20 26.95 -13.59 1.43
N TRP A 21 26.94 -12.34 1.91
CA TRP A 21 26.72 -11.95 3.30
C TRP A 21 25.61 -10.89 3.40
N MET A 22 24.81 -10.92 4.47
CA MET A 22 23.69 -9.98 4.66
C MET A 22 23.99 -8.85 5.66
N ASP A 23 25.25 -8.67 6.07
CA ASP A 23 25.66 -7.60 6.98
C ASP A 23 25.69 -6.24 6.28
N SER A 24 26.33 -6.22 5.10
CA SER A 24 26.34 -5.09 4.17
C SER A 24 26.32 -5.65 2.73
N PHE A 25 25.32 -5.23 1.95
CA PHE A 25 25.14 -5.71 0.58
C PHE A 25 24.36 -4.72 -0.28
N THR A 26 24.37 -4.94 -1.60
CA THR A 26 23.66 -4.11 -2.56
C THR A 26 22.62 -4.94 -3.32
N LEU A 27 21.41 -4.40 -3.46
CA LEU A 27 20.37 -4.93 -4.35
C LEU A 27 20.22 -4.00 -5.56
N SER A 28 20.25 -4.58 -6.76
CA SER A 28 20.03 -3.82 -8.00
C SER A 28 18.55 -3.88 -8.40
N ALA A 29 17.95 -2.73 -8.67
CA ALA A 29 16.60 -2.61 -9.23
C ALA A 29 16.65 -2.09 -10.67
N PRO A 30 16.35 -2.94 -11.67
CA PRO A 30 16.18 -2.52 -13.05
C PRO A 30 15.05 -1.48 -13.23
N PRO A 31 15.08 -0.69 -14.32
CA PRO A 31 13.95 0.18 -14.68
C PRO A 31 12.63 -0.59 -14.82
N ASN A 32 11.51 0.08 -14.54
CA ASN A 32 10.15 -0.47 -14.59
C ASN A 32 9.88 -1.60 -13.59
N THR A 33 10.53 -1.53 -12.42
CA THR A 33 10.29 -2.45 -11.31
C THR A 33 9.44 -1.79 -10.25
N ASP A 34 8.47 -2.53 -9.69
CA ASP A 34 7.60 -2.03 -8.62
C ASP A 34 6.96 -3.18 -7.82
N LEU A 35 6.53 -2.87 -6.61
CA LEU A 35 5.65 -3.69 -5.78
C LEU A 35 4.43 -2.85 -5.38
N TRP A 36 3.29 -3.12 -6.03
CA TRP A 36 2.06 -2.36 -5.83
C TRP A 36 0.83 -3.22 -6.06
N ARG A 37 -0.28 -2.95 -5.36
CA ARG A 37 -1.57 -3.60 -5.57
C ARG A 37 -2.64 -2.60 -6.00
N LYS A 38 -3.12 -2.72 -7.23
CA LYS A 38 -4.25 -1.92 -7.73
C LYS A 38 -5.57 -2.62 -7.39
N PRO A 39 -6.60 -1.90 -6.90
CA PRO A 39 -7.94 -2.47 -6.74
C PRO A 39 -8.47 -3.07 -8.06
N PRO A 40 -9.20 -4.20 -8.04
CA PRO A 40 -9.68 -4.92 -6.85
C PRO A 40 -8.75 -6.02 -6.29
N ALA A 41 -7.56 -6.28 -6.88
CA ALA A 41 -6.51 -7.18 -6.35
C ALA A 41 -5.37 -7.41 -7.38
N ARG A 42 -5.10 -6.47 -8.28
CA ARG A 42 -4.09 -6.65 -9.33
C ARG A 42 -2.71 -6.25 -8.82
N ASP A 43 -1.85 -7.24 -8.61
CA ASP A 43 -0.47 -7.04 -8.19
C ASP A 43 0.45 -6.71 -9.36
N THR A 44 1.25 -5.65 -9.19
CA THR A 44 2.55 -5.47 -9.83
C THR A 44 3.58 -6.00 -8.84
N SER A 45 4.33 -7.04 -9.22
CA SER A 45 5.36 -7.64 -8.38
C SER A 45 6.61 -7.94 -9.21
N THR A 46 7.24 -6.87 -9.68
CA THR A 46 8.46 -6.92 -10.50
C THR A 46 9.69 -6.43 -9.74
N ALA A 47 9.51 -5.82 -8.56
CA ALA A 47 10.60 -5.41 -7.68
C ALA A 47 11.48 -6.60 -7.27
N PRO A 48 12.82 -6.45 -7.36
CA PRO A 48 13.78 -7.32 -6.70
C PRO A 48 13.58 -7.34 -5.19
N ILE A 49 13.44 -8.53 -4.62
CA ILE A 49 13.17 -8.76 -3.19
C ILE A 49 14.02 -9.93 -2.69
N LEU A 50 14.67 -9.76 -1.54
CA LEU A 50 15.31 -10.84 -0.79
C LEU A 50 14.58 -11.01 0.53
N TYR A 51 13.95 -12.17 0.75
CA TYR A 51 13.18 -12.42 1.98
C TYR A 51 13.51 -13.77 2.60
N THR A 52 13.29 -13.88 3.91
CA THR A 52 13.41 -15.14 4.64
C THR A 52 12.06 -15.54 5.25
N ALA A 53 11.88 -16.84 5.44
CA ALA A 53 10.76 -17.38 6.21
C ALA A 53 11.21 -17.59 7.65
N LEU A 54 10.43 -17.11 8.61
CA LEU A 54 10.81 -17.14 10.02
C LEU A 54 10.49 -18.50 10.63
N ARG A 55 11.41 -18.99 11.48
CA ARG A 55 11.20 -20.21 12.28
C ARG A 55 10.45 -19.92 13.57
N ASN A 56 10.60 -18.70 14.07
CA ASN A 56 9.95 -18.19 15.27
C ASN A 56 8.95 -17.10 14.89
N PRO A 57 7.99 -16.77 15.79
CA PRO A 57 7.12 -15.62 15.58
C PRO A 57 7.94 -14.33 15.37
N PHE A 58 7.59 -13.56 14.33
CA PHE A 58 8.23 -12.27 14.07
C PHE A 58 8.12 -11.32 15.26
N VAL A 59 9.22 -10.72 15.64
CA VAL A 59 9.32 -9.68 16.68
C VAL A 59 9.64 -8.34 16.02
N SER A 60 10.74 -8.24 15.31
CA SER A 60 11.15 -7.02 14.63
C SER A 60 12.12 -7.27 13.48
N ALA A 61 12.21 -6.32 12.56
CA ALA A 61 13.27 -6.26 11.56
C ALA A 61 13.76 -4.83 11.41
N GLU A 62 15.08 -4.67 11.30
CA GLU A 62 15.76 -3.39 11.21
C GLU A 62 16.78 -3.40 10.07
N VAL A 63 16.94 -2.29 9.37
CA VAL A 63 17.99 -2.12 8.35
C VAL A 63 18.24 -0.63 8.09
N THR A 64 19.46 -0.27 7.73
CA THR A 64 19.77 1.03 7.14
C THR A 64 19.84 0.90 5.63
N VAL A 65 19.12 1.75 4.90
CA VAL A 65 19.17 1.80 3.43
C VAL A 65 19.83 3.07 2.94
N SER A 66 20.60 3.00 1.87
CA SER A 66 21.10 4.18 1.16
C SER A 66 21.20 3.92 -0.34
N ALA A 67 21.07 4.95 -1.16
CA ALA A 67 21.25 4.85 -2.61
C ALA A 67 21.52 6.24 -3.21
N ASP A 68 21.96 6.27 -4.46
CA ASP A 68 21.89 7.48 -5.28
C ASP A 68 20.45 7.64 -5.80
N TRP A 69 19.63 8.37 -5.04
CA TRP A 69 18.23 8.62 -5.36
C TRP A 69 18.11 9.68 -6.45
N GLU A 70 17.82 9.25 -7.68
CA GLU A 70 17.90 10.15 -8.85
C GLU A 70 16.59 10.27 -9.62
N LEU A 71 15.84 9.16 -9.72
CA LEU A 71 14.61 9.13 -10.49
C LEU A 71 13.40 9.12 -9.58
N GLU A 72 12.36 9.83 -10.03
CA GLU A 72 11.07 9.85 -9.37
C GLU A 72 10.60 8.42 -9.09
N TRP A 73 10.06 8.19 -7.90
CA TRP A 73 9.64 6.89 -7.36
C TRP A 73 10.74 5.86 -7.12
N ASP A 74 12.05 6.19 -7.21
CA ASP A 74 13.12 5.31 -6.73
C ASP A 74 12.86 4.95 -5.26
N GLN A 75 12.95 3.66 -4.92
CA GLN A 75 12.59 3.13 -3.61
C GLN A 75 13.55 2.04 -3.13
N GLY A 76 13.73 1.98 -1.81
CA GLY A 76 14.41 0.87 -1.15
C GLY A 76 14.05 0.79 0.33
N GLY A 77 13.98 -0.44 0.87
CA GLY A 77 13.59 -0.63 2.27
C GLY A 77 13.26 -2.07 2.66
N LEU A 78 12.46 -2.20 3.72
CA LEU A 78 11.97 -3.48 4.25
C LEU A 78 10.61 -3.85 3.65
N VAL A 79 10.35 -5.14 3.54
CA VAL A 79 9.05 -5.69 3.17
C VAL A 79 8.69 -6.87 4.07
N ILE A 80 7.43 -6.96 4.47
CA ILE A 80 6.86 -8.08 5.22
C ILE A 80 5.61 -8.60 4.52
N PHE A 81 5.52 -9.91 4.35
CA PHE A 81 4.38 -10.63 3.78
C PHE A 81 3.73 -11.49 4.87
N ALA A 82 2.41 -11.46 4.91
CA ALA A 82 1.57 -12.43 5.59
C ALA A 82 1.01 -13.40 4.54
N GLY A 83 1.76 -14.47 4.27
CA GLY A 83 1.49 -15.40 3.17
C GLY A 83 2.60 -15.43 2.13
N ALA A 84 2.29 -15.94 0.93
CA ALA A 84 3.25 -16.00 -0.15
C ALA A 84 3.44 -14.59 -0.77
N PRO A 85 4.68 -14.18 -1.10
CA PRO A 85 4.88 -12.97 -1.88
C PRO A 85 4.12 -13.06 -3.22
N PRO A 86 3.48 -11.98 -3.69
CA PRO A 86 2.86 -11.96 -5.00
C PRO A 86 3.90 -12.24 -6.11
N GLY A 87 3.44 -12.69 -7.28
CA GLY A 87 4.33 -13.05 -8.39
C GLY A 87 5.04 -14.40 -8.26
N ARG A 88 4.99 -15.05 -7.10
CA ARG A 88 5.44 -16.44 -6.93
C ARG A 88 4.32 -17.40 -7.31
N SER A 89 4.34 -17.92 -8.54
CA SER A 89 3.45 -19.02 -8.94
C SER A 89 3.73 -20.24 -8.06
N THR A 90 2.87 -20.52 -7.08
CA THR A 90 2.81 -21.85 -6.50
C THR A 90 2.32 -22.76 -7.61
N GLY A 91 3.15 -23.70 -8.07
CA GLY A 91 2.76 -24.67 -9.09
C GLY A 91 1.55 -25.45 -8.60
N SER A 92 0.35 -25.04 -9.04
CA SER A 92 -0.79 -25.93 -9.10
C SER A 92 -0.64 -26.65 -10.44
N ASN A 93 -0.42 -27.96 -10.37
CA ASN A 93 -0.62 -28.83 -11.52
C ASN A 93 -2.07 -28.64 -12.00
N GLN A 94 -2.25 -27.85 -13.05
CA GLN A 94 -3.43 -27.92 -13.91
C GLN A 94 -3.03 -28.64 -15.20
N ASP A 95 -2.82 -29.96 -15.10
CA ASP A 95 -3.02 -30.84 -16.25
C ASP A 95 -4.52 -31.21 -16.27
N GLY A 96 -5.29 -30.35 -16.92
CA GLY A 96 -6.64 -30.66 -17.40
C GLY A 96 -6.68 -30.42 -18.91
N PRO A 97 -7.22 -31.34 -19.73
CA PRO A 97 -7.11 -31.23 -21.18
C PRO A 97 -7.90 -30.02 -21.70
N PRO A 98 -7.47 -29.40 -22.81
CA PRO A 98 -8.09 -28.17 -23.30
C PRO A 98 -9.53 -28.44 -23.76
N ALA A 99 -10.48 -27.78 -23.11
CA ALA A 99 -11.87 -27.77 -23.54
C ALA A 99 -11.99 -27.04 -24.89
N ARG A 100 -12.51 -27.76 -25.87
CA ARG A 100 -12.79 -27.29 -27.24
C ARG A 100 -13.85 -26.20 -27.21
N SER A 101 -13.58 -25.12 -27.92
CA SER A 101 -14.51 -24.03 -28.22
C SER A 101 -15.70 -24.55 -29.04
N ALA A 102 -16.89 -24.56 -28.42
CA ALA A 102 -18.15 -24.79 -29.11
C ALA A 102 -18.66 -23.48 -29.72
N THR A 103 -18.68 -23.41 -31.03
CA THR A 103 -19.36 -22.40 -31.84
C THR A 103 -20.87 -22.62 -31.79
N ALA A 104 -21.65 -21.57 -31.53
CA ALA A 104 -23.09 -21.54 -31.71
C ALA A 104 -23.44 -20.77 -33.00
N PRO A 105 -24.41 -21.23 -33.83
CA PRO A 105 -24.72 -20.62 -35.12
C PRO A 105 -25.92 -19.65 -35.09
N GLY A 106 -25.82 -18.57 -35.88
CA GLY A 106 -26.80 -18.17 -36.90
C GLY A 106 -28.13 -17.53 -36.51
N ALA A 107 -28.28 -16.23 -36.82
CA ALA A 107 -29.46 -15.55 -37.40
C ALA A 107 -29.06 -14.08 -37.63
N GLY A 108 -29.30 -13.36 -38.72
CA GLY A 108 -30.18 -13.48 -39.87
C GLY A 108 -30.48 -12.03 -40.28
N ASN A 109 -30.04 -11.61 -41.46
CA ASN A 109 -30.03 -10.23 -41.93
C ASN A 109 -31.29 -9.94 -42.77
N ILE A 110 -32.06 -8.87 -42.49
CA ILE A 110 -32.99 -8.21 -43.44
C ILE A 110 -33.01 -6.68 -43.16
N PRO A 111 -33.06 -5.80 -44.18
CA PRO A 111 -32.80 -4.35 -44.04
C PRO A 111 -34.03 -3.41 -44.24
N GLY A 112 -33.89 -2.17 -43.75
CA GLY A 112 -34.29 -0.93 -44.44
C GLY A 112 -35.67 -0.31 -44.12
N SER A 113 -35.67 0.95 -43.66
CA SER A 113 -36.34 2.15 -44.26
C SER A 113 -36.87 3.18 -43.25
N GLY A 114 -36.71 4.48 -43.56
CA GLY A 114 -37.70 5.52 -43.25
C GLY A 114 -37.28 6.69 -42.35
N ASP A 115 -37.20 7.89 -42.95
CA ASP A 115 -36.95 9.23 -42.40
C ASP A 115 -37.90 9.72 -41.29
N GLY A 116 -37.47 10.74 -40.53
CA GLY A 116 -38.42 11.53 -39.71
C GLY A 116 -37.81 12.57 -38.77
N ASN A 117 -37.86 13.83 -39.18
CA ASN A 117 -37.38 15.06 -38.54
C ASN A 117 -38.17 15.43 -37.25
N GLY A 118 -37.55 16.09 -36.27
CA GLY A 118 -38.24 16.61 -35.07
C GLY A 118 -37.37 17.48 -34.15
N ARG A 119 -37.79 18.72 -33.94
CA ARG A 119 -37.02 19.90 -33.50
C ARG A 119 -37.47 20.38 -32.11
N ALA A 120 -36.50 20.78 -31.26
CA ALA A 120 -36.59 21.71 -30.11
C ALA A 120 -37.54 21.30 -28.94
N VAL A 121 -37.48 21.80 -27.70
CA VAL A 121 -37.18 23.13 -27.14
C VAL A 121 -36.81 22.98 -25.65
N ALA A 122 -35.98 23.90 -25.14
CA ALA A 122 -35.69 24.15 -23.72
C ALA A 122 -36.89 24.73 -22.92
N ARG A 123 -36.79 24.72 -21.58
CA ARG A 123 -37.26 25.74 -20.59
C ARG A 123 -37.04 25.19 -19.18
N GLU A 124 -36.15 25.77 -18.37
CA GLU A 124 -36.31 26.93 -17.47
C GLU A 124 -37.28 26.70 -16.29
N GLY A 125 -36.79 26.99 -15.07
CA GLY A 125 -37.51 26.93 -13.79
C GLY A 125 -38.59 28.02 -13.64
N PRO A 126 -39.13 28.26 -12.41
CA PRO A 126 -38.38 29.07 -11.44
C PRO A 126 -38.67 28.80 -9.95
N GLU A 127 -37.96 29.58 -9.12
CA GLU A 127 -37.98 29.72 -7.65
C GLU A 127 -39.20 30.45 -7.04
N ARG A 128 -39.45 30.12 -5.76
CA ARG A 128 -39.85 30.92 -4.57
C ARG A 128 -40.96 31.99 -4.68
N THR A 129 -41.88 31.99 -3.70
CA THR A 129 -42.06 33.10 -2.73
C THR A 129 -43.02 32.75 -1.59
N ALA A 130 -42.86 33.44 -0.47
CA ALA A 130 -43.53 33.27 0.82
C ALA A 130 -44.49 34.45 1.13
N GLY A 131 -45.37 34.25 2.13
CA GLY A 131 -46.19 35.28 2.80
C GLY A 131 -47.67 34.84 2.93
N GLY A 132 -48.40 34.96 4.03
CA GLY A 132 -48.19 35.47 5.39
C GLY A 132 -49.55 35.76 6.07
N GLY A 133 -49.66 35.59 7.40
CA GLY A 133 -50.73 36.05 8.33
C GLY A 133 -52.11 35.38 8.19
N GLU A 134 -52.94 35.14 9.22
CA GLU A 134 -53.26 35.85 10.48
C GLU A 134 -53.81 34.86 11.57
N ARG A 135 -53.41 34.97 12.86
CA ARG A 135 -54.18 35.37 14.10
C ARG A 135 -55.42 34.48 14.43
N GLU A 136 -55.77 34.04 15.64
CA GLU A 136 -55.62 34.31 17.10
C GLU A 136 -55.83 32.93 17.82
N GLY A 137 -55.42 32.57 19.04
CA GLY A 137 -55.26 33.32 20.28
C GLY A 137 -56.27 32.85 21.34
N SER A 138 -56.01 31.75 22.08
CA SER A 138 -56.41 31.57 23.50
C SER A 138 -55.92 30.23 24.04
N GLY A 139 -55.04 30.27 25.05
CA GLY A 139 -54.53 29.09 25.73
C GLY A 139 -55.45 28.56 26.81
N GLN A 140 -55.41 27.24 27.00
CA GLN A 140 -55.68 26.55 28.26
C GLN A 140 -55.04 25.15 28.20
N SER A 141 -54.46 24.73 29.34
CA SER A 141 -53.98 23.37 29.68
C SER A 141 -52.60 22.90 29.17
N VAL A 142 -51.53 23.39 29.81
CA VAL A 142 -50.14 22.87 29.70
C VAL A 142 -49.88 21.70 30.67
N GLN A 143 -50.89 21.24 31.44
CA GLN A 143 -50.70 20.21 32.46
C GLN A 143 -51.04 18.78 32.02
N SER A 144 -51.70 18.58 30.87
CA SER A 144 -51.98 17.24 30.33
C SER A 144 -50.84 16.65 29.49
N SER A 145 -49.87 17.46 29.07
CA SER A 145 -48.85 17.06 28.08
C SER A 145 -47.60 16.41 28.67
N LEU A 146 -47.40 16.43 29.99
CA LEU A 146 -46.20 15.83 30.61
C LEU A 146 -46.41 14.36 31.01
N GLU A 147 -47.63 13.98 31.41
CA GLU A 147 -47.96 12.57 31.74
C GLU A 147 -48.10 11.71 30.47
N GLU A 148 -48.61 12.27 29.36
CA GLU A 148 -48.62 11.57 28.07
C GLU A 148 -47.20 11.35 27.49
N LEU A 149 -46.25 12.27 27.75
CA LEU A 149 -44.87 12.14 27.29
C LEU A 149 -44.03 11.17 28.13
N LEU A 150 -44.39 10.96 29.40
CA LEU A 150 -43.76 9.96 30.27
C LEU A 150 -44.36 8.57 30.05
N GLY A 151 -45.68 8.46 29.82
CA GLY A 151 -46.34 7.18 29.49
C GLY A 151 -45.97 6.63 28.10
N GLN A 152 -45.70 7.52 27.13
CA GLN A 152 -45.21 7.09 25.81
C GLN A 152 -43.74 6.64 25.84
N ARG A 153 -42.92 7.15 26.77
CA ARG A 153 -41.53 6.66 26.94
C ARG A 153 -41.44 5.26 27.54
N GLU A 154 -42.41 4.86 28.37
CA GLU A 154 -42.40 3.50 28.96
C GLU A 154 -42.98 2.43 28.02
N GLN A 155 -43.80 2.81 27.04
CA GLN A 155 -44.31 1.88 26.02
C GLN A 155 -43.39 1.74 24.80
N ASP A 156 -42.65 2.80 24.41
CA ASP A 156 -41.63 2.71 23.35
C ASP A 156 -40.31 2.07 23.84
N ALA A 157 -40.08 2.03 25.15
CA ALA A 157 -38.96 1.30 25.76
C ALA A 157 -39.15 -0.23 25.75
N GLY A 158 -40.36 -0.72 25.47
CA GLY A 158 -40.72 -2.14 25.53
C GLY A 158 -40.61 -2.92 24.22
N GLN A 159 -40.41 -2.27 23.06
CA GLN A 159 -40.42 -2.93 21.74
C GLN A 159 -39.19 -2.69 20.85
N GLN A 160 -38.09 -2.14 21.40
CA GLN A 160 -36.80 -2.06 20.68
C GLN A 160 -35.64 -2.72 21.43
N GLN A 161 -35.88 -3.83 22.11
CA GLN A 161 -34.82 -4.84 22.24
C GLN A 161 -34.67 -5.58 20.90
N GLN A 162 -34.26 -4.86 19.85
CA GLN A 162 -33.47 -5.50 18.81
C GLN A 162 -32.24 -6.04 19.54
N GLN A 163 -32.21 -7.36 19.72
CA GLN A 163 -31.03 -8.08 20.18
C GLN A 163 -29.85 -7.49 19.41
N GLN A 164 -29.01 -6.72 20.11
CA GLN A 164 -27.74 -6.27 19.57
C GLN A 164 -26.92 -7.55 19.41
N GLN A 165 -27.10 -8.20 18.27
CA GLN A 165 -26.28 -9.34 17.93
C GLN A 165 -24.84 -8.84 17.90
N PRO A 166 -23.90 -9.57 18.52
CA PRO A 166 -22.50 -9.22 18.36
C PRO A 166 -22.21 -9.09 16.86
N PRO A 167 -21.34 -8.15 16.45
CA PRO A 167 -20.97 -8.02 15.05
C PRO A 167 -20.60 -9.41 14.53
N PRO A 168 -21.03 -9.76 13.30
CA PRO A 168 -20.78 -11.09 12.77
C PRO A 168 -19.29 -11.41 12.94
N PRO A 169 -18.95 -12.62 13.41
CA PRO A 169 -17.56 -13.00 13.58
C PRO A 169 -16.86 -12.74 12.25
N TYR A 170 -15.76 -11.98 12.30
CA TYR A 170 -14.97 -11.68 11.11
C TYR A 170 -14.73 -13.00 10.40
N SER A 171 -15.38 -13.16 9.24
CA SER A 171 -15.13 -14.33 8.40
C SER A 171 -13.65 -14.30 8.10
N PRO A 172 -12.88 -15.38 8.38
CA PRO A 172 -11.45 -15.38 8.07
C PRO A 172 -11.36 -15.07 6.58
N PRO A 173 -10.75 -13.93 6.18
CA PRO A 173 -10.62 -13.62 4.78
C PRO A 173 -9.86 -14.79 4.16
N ALA A 174 -10.33 -15.28 3.02
CA ALA A 174 -9.51 -16.13 2.16
C ALA A 174 -8.12 -15.48 2.08
N PRO A 175 -7.00 -16.23 2.21
CA PRO A 175 -5.69 -15.65 2.44
C PRO A 175 -5.16 -14.93 1.19
N ALA A 176 -5.73 -13.77 0.88
CA ALA A 176 -5.08 -12.77 0.08
C ALA A 176 -3.82 -12.38 0.86
N SER A 177 -2.66 -12.65 0.27
CA SER A 177 -1.40 -12.39 0.94
C SER A 177 -1.29 -10.88 1.18
N LYS A 178 -1.42 -10.49 2.44
CA LYS A 178 -1.26 -9.10 2.88
C LYS A 178 0.23 -8.80 2.90
N TRP A 179 0.60 -7.58 2.55
CA TRP A 179 2.00 -7.17 2.66
C TRP A 179 2.12 -5.72 3.05
N VAL A 180 3.23 -5.40 3.70
CA VAL A 180 3.62 -4.03 4.01
C VAL A 180 5.04 -3.83 3.52
N LYS A 181 5.28 -2.75 2.78
CA LYS A 181 6.63 -2.26 2.53
C LYS A 181 6.82 -0.94 3.27
N VAL A 182 8.04 -0.69 3.71
CA VAL A 182 8.49 0.58 4.28
C VAL A 182 9.86 0.89 3.69
N GLY A 183 10.08 2.14 3.31
CA GLY A 183 11.32 2.51 2.65
C GLY A 183 11.56 4.01 2.62
N LEU A 184 12.73 4.34 2.08
CA LEU A 184 12.98 5.65 1.51
C LEU A 184 12.43 5.65 0.08
N GLU A 185 11.66 6.69 -0.27
CA GLU A 185 11.15 6.92 -1.62
C GLU A 185 11.50 8.33 -2.08
N PHE A 186 12.07 8.44 -3.28
CA PHE A 186 12.33 9.73 -3.91
C PHE A 186 11.11 10.18 -4.69
N CYS A 187 10.45 11.26 -4.26
CA CYS A 187 9.33 11.84 -4.99
C CYS A 187 9.22 13.33 -4.75
N ASN A 188 8.70 14.06 -5.73
CA ASN A 188 8.62 15.51 -5.75
C ASN A 188 9.99 16.17 -5.50
N ASN A 189 11.04 15.59 -6.09
CA ASN A 189 12.42 16.06 -5.95
C ASN A 189 12.94 16.08 -4.49
N ALA A 190 12.46 15.15 -3.66
CA ALA A 190 12.89 14.99 -2.28
C ALA A 190 12.79 13.52 -1.81
N CYS A 191 13.65 13.11 -0.87
CA CYS A 191 13.53 11.82 -0.20
C CYS A 191 12.47 11.87 0.90
N ASN A 192 11.62 10.84 0.97
CA ASN A 192 10.55 10.68 1.95
C ASN A 192 10.63 9.32 2.62
N ALA A 193 10.22 9.23 3.89
CA ALA A 193 9.94 7.94 4.52
C ALA A 193 8.52 7.52 4.13
N THR A 194 8.36 6.34 3.53
CA THR A 194 7.07 5.89 2.99
C THR A 194 6.73 4.49 3.43
N SER A 195 5.43 4.20 3.49
CA SER A 195 4.91 2.87 3.76
C SER A 195 3.70 2.59 2.91
N VAL A 196 3.63 1.37 2.36
CA VAL A 196 2.47 0.87 1.63
C VAL A 196 1.96 -0.37 2.32
N CYS A 197 0.66 -0.43 2.58
CA CYS A 197 -0.03 -1.60 3.11
C CYS A 197 -0.99 -2.13 2.05
N ALA A 198 -0.85 -3.39 1.68
CA ALA A 198 -1.74 -4.03 0.72
C ALA A 198 -2.58 -5.12 1.37
N THR A 199 -3.88 -5.02 1.18
CA THR A 199 -4.88 -6.04 1.56
C THR A 199 -5.47 -6.68 0.31
N ALA A 200 -6.57 -7.42 0.42
CA ALA A 200 -7.29 -7.92 -0.75
C ALA A 200 -7.78 -6.78 -1.64
N ASP A 201 -8.22 -5.66 -1.04
CA ASP A 201 -8.95 -4.61 -1.75
C ASP A 201 -8.04 -3.64 -2.51
N GLY A 202 -6.75 -3.57 -2.17
CA GLY A 202 -5.80 -2.63 -2.77
C GLY A 202 -4.61 -2.32 -1.89
N ALA A 203 -3.73 -1.48 -2.41
CA ALA A 203 -2.64 -0.85 -1.67
C ALA A 203 -3.03 0.54 -1.17
N ASP A 204 -2.67 0.83 0.08
CA ASP A 204 -2.82 2.12 0.74
C ASP A 204 -1.45 2.68 1.12
N TRP A 205 -1.12 3.88 0.66
CA TRP A 205 0.20 4.51 0.77
C TRP A 205 0.18 5.71 1.71
N SER A 206 1.21 5.79 2.54
CA SER A 206 1.48 6.91 3.45
C SER A 206 2.91 7.40 3.25
N SER A 207 3.12 8.71 3.36
CA SER A 207 4.42 9.35 3.22
C SER A 207 4.64 10.39 4.31
N SER A 208 5.88 10.48 4.80
CA SER A 208 6.34 11.53 5.70
C SER A 208 7.60 12.17 5.12
N ALA A 209 7.58 13.49 5.01
CA ALA A 209 8.74 14.26 4.54
C ALA A 209 9.92 14.11 5.51
N LEU A 210 11.12 13.95 4.95
CA LEU A 210 12.37 14.00 5.71
C LEU A 210 12.85 15.45 5.85
N PRO A 211 13.67 15.76 6.89
CA PRO A 211 14.27 17.09 7.04
C PRO A 211 15.05 17.52 5.78
N ALA A 212 15.10 18.81 5.48
CA ALA A 212 15.66 19.30 4.21
C ALA A 212 17.14 18.97 3.98
N SER A 213 17.93 18.85 5.06
CA SER A 213 19.33 18.37 5.00
C SER A 213 19.42 16.98 4.37
N HIS A 214 18.49 16.11 4.75
CA HIS A 214 18.42 14.72 4.31
C HIS A 214 17.66 14.54 3.01
N ALA A 215 16.53 15.23 2.89
CA ALA A 215 15.60 15.08 1.78
C ALA A 215 16.20 15.54 0.43
N ARG A 216 17.18 16.47 0.46
CA ARG A 216 17.87 16.99 -0.73
C ARG A 216 19.29 16.44 -0.90
N ALA A 217 19.75 15.58 0.00
CA ALA A 217 21.04 14.93 -0.15
C ALA A 217 20.99 14.01 -1.39
N ARG A 218 22.05 14.03 -2.20
CA ARG A 218 22.17 13.12 -3.37
C ARG A 218 22.16 11.64 -2.95
N ARG A 219 22.63 11.35 -1.74
CA ARG A 219 22.75 10.01 -1.17
C ARG A 219 22.23 10.02 0.27
N ALA A 220 20.92 10.13 0.41
CA ALA A 220 20.26 10.02 1.71
C ALA A 220 20.25 8.57 2.18
N ASP A 221 20.45 8.35 3.47
CA ASP A 221 20.26 7.06 4.12
C ASP A 221 18.99 7.06 5.00
N LEU A 222 18.51 5.91 5.42
CA LEU A 222 17.39 5.86 6.36
C LEU A 222 17.42 4.55 7.11
N ARG A 223 17.36 4.62 8.44
CA ARG A 223 17.17 3.43 9.25
C ARG A 223 15.68 3.14 9.38
N LEU A 224 15.30 1.90 9.11
CA LEU A 224 13.92 1.44 9.05
C LEU A 224 13.73 0.35 10.09
N LYS A 225 12.54 0.33 10.70
CA LYS A 225 12.14 -0.75 11.60
C LYS A 225 10.69 -1.17 11.41
N LEU A 226 10.50 -2.47 11.35
CA LEU A 226 9.20 -3.14 11.46
C LEU A 226 9.15 -3.83 12.82
N GLU A 227 8.03 -3.71 13.54
CA GLU A 227 7.88 -4.26 14.89
C GLU A 227 6.49 -4.82 15.10
N ARG A 228 6.39 -6.05 15.62
CA ARG A 228 5.10 -6.67 15.95
C ARG A 228 4.67 -6.27 17.35
N ILE A 229 3.48 -5.70 17.46
CA ILE A 229 2.82 -5.40 18.74
C ILE A 229 1.47 -6.14 18.76
N GLY A 230 1.46 -7.33 19.37
CA GLY A 230 0.30 -8.22 19.35
C GLY A 230 -0.08 -8.65 17.92
N TYR A 231 -1.25 -8.20 17.45
CA TYR A 231 -1.70 -8.42 16.07
C TYR A 231 -1.40 -7.24 15.12
N ALA A 232 -0.87 -6.13 15.64
CA ALA A 232 -0.50 -4.97 14.85
C ALA A 232 0.95 -5.04 14.38
N LEU A 233 1.22 -4.39 13.25
CA LEU A 233 2.56 -4.10 12.76
C LEU A 233 2.81 -2.60 12.89
N TRP A 234 3.83 -2.24 13.65
CA TRP A 234 4.29 -0.86 13.78
C TRP A 234 5.47 -0.62 12.83
N VAL A 235 5.43 0.53 12.18
CA VAL A 235 6.40 0.95 11.16
C VAL A 235 7.09 2.21 11.66
N TRP A 236 8.41 2.15 11.70
CA TRP A 236 9.27 3.19 12.25
C TRP A 236 10.38 3.57 11.26
N TYR A 237 10.89 4.78 11.40
CA TYR A 237 12.10 5.22 10.73
C TYR A 237 12.95 6.11 11.65
N GLU A 238 14.23 6.16 11.38
CA GLU A 238 15.20 7.02 12.04
C GLU A 238 16.14 7.59 10.98
N ASP A 239 16.39 8.89 11.09
CA ASP A 239 17.39 9.61 10.29
C ASP A 239 18.75 9.45 10.98
N VAL A 240 19.71 8.82 10.29
CA VAL A 240 20.99 8.40 10.86
C VAL A 240 21.87 9.61 11.21
N GLU A 241 21.87 10.67 10.39
CA GLU A 241 22.61 11.91 10.68
C GLU A 241 22.04 12.61 11.93
N MET A 242 20.72 12.68 12.02
CA MET A 242 20.05 13.25 13.19
C MET A 242 20.27 12.41 14.45
N ALA A 243 20.33 11.08 14.33
CA ALA A 243 20.63 10.18 15.44
C ALA A 243 22.07 10.35 15.95
N ALA A 244 23.05 10.45 15.04
CA ALA A 244 24.45 10.71 15.40
C ALA A 244 24.62 12.07 16.10
N GLY A 245 23.95 13.13 15.61
CA GLY A 245 23.95 14.44 16.25
C GLY A 245 23.29 14.44 17.64
N ALA A 246 22.23 13.66 17.84
CA ALA A 246 21.55 13.53 19.13
C ALA A 246 22.37 12.72 20.17
N THR A 247 23.13 11.72 19.73
CA THR A 247 23.99 10.92 20.64
C THR A 247 25.12 11.72 21.29
N ALA A 248 25.55 12.84 20.70
CA ALA A 248 26.50 13.77 21.33
C ALA A 248 25.94 14.44 22.61
N GLY A 249 24.62 14.44 22.81
CA GLY A 249 23.92 14.90 24.01
C GLY A 249 23.47 13.78 24.95
N GLY A 250 23.82 12.52 24.66
CA GLY A 250 23.49 11.38 25.52
C GLY A 250 21.98 11.15 25.68
N THR A 251 21.28 10.73 24.62
CA THR A 251 20.00 10.00 24.75
C THR A 251 19.59 9.38 23.41
N ALA A 252 19.44 8.05 23.42
CA ALA A 252 18.62 7.15 22.58
C ALA A 252 18.45 7.40 21.06
N HIS A 253 18.47 6.31 20.30
CA HIS A 253 17.88 6.23 18.95
C HIS A 253 16.49 6.90 18.92
N ALA A 254 16.31 7.91 18.07
CA ALA A 254 15.12 8.73 17.98
C ALA A 254 14.16 8.18 16.92
N TRP A 255 13.67 6.96 17.13
CA TRP A 255 12.68 6.31 16.27
C TRP A 255 11.42 7.17 16.14
N LYS A 256 11.06 7.51 14.89
CA LYS A 256 9.82 8.21 14.53
C LYS A 256 8.81 7.20 14.01
N LYS A 257 7.59 7.23 14.55
CA LYS A 257 6.53 6.32 14.11
C LYS A 257 5.96 6.83 12.78
N LEU A 258 6.04 6.00 11.74
CA LEU A 258 5.46 6.29 10.43
C LEU A 258 4.01 5.80 10.34
N ARG A 259 3.76 4.59 10.84
CA ARG A 259 2.45 3.94 10.65
C ARG A 259 2.18 2.88 11.70
N GLU A 260 0.90 2.74 12.05
CA GLU A 260 0.37 1.58 12.76
C GLU A 260 -0.60 0.83 11.86
N VAL A 261 -0.29 -0.44 11.58
CA VAL A 261 -1.12 -1.32 10.75
C VAL A 261 -1.80 -2.31 11.67
N THR A 262 -3.04 -2.02 12.04
CA THR A 262 -3.82 -2.89 12.92
C THR A 262 -4.16 -4.21 12.22
N TRP A 263 -4.21 -5.29 12.99
CA TRP A 263 -4.64 -6.62 12.53
C TRP A 263 -3.81 -7.25 11.40
N PHE A 264 -2.60 -6.76 11.13
CA PHE A 264 -1.71 -7.33 10.12
C PHE A 264 -1.48 -8.83 10.34
N PHE A 265 -1.22 -9.25 11.59
CA PHE A 265 -0.97 -10.64 11.96
C PHE A 265 -2.23 -11.43 12.33
N TRP A 266 -3.42 -10.82 12.30
CA TRP A 266 -4.66 -11.54 12.61
C TRP A 266 -4.96 -12.59 11.54
N GLY A 267 -5.20 -13.83 12.00
CA GLY A 267 -5.45 -14.98 11.14
C GLY A 267 -4.23 -15.45 10.33
N VAL A 268 -3.01 -15.01 10.71
CA VAL A 268 -1.77 -15.37 10.02
C VAL A 268 -0.96 -16.30 10.92
N GLU A 269 -0.65 -17.50 10.42
CA GLU A 269 0.26 -18.41 11.09
C GLU A 269 1.69 -17.85 11.05
N ASP A 270 2.45 -17.95 12.14
CA ASP A 270 3.81 -17.37 12.22
C ASP A 270 4.74 -17.88 11.10
N LYS A 271 4.64 -19.16 10.73
CA LYS A 271 5.40 -19.77 9.61
C LYS A 271 5.06 -19.20 8.22
N ALA A 272 3.91 -18.53 8.09
CA ALA A 272 3.48 -17.87 6.87
C ALA A 272 4.06 -16.44 6.75
N VAL A 273 4.66 -15.90 7.81
CA VAL A 273 5.30 -14.59 7.79
C VAL A 273 6.64 -14.67 7.06
N ARG A 274 6.88 -13.70 6.19
CA ARG A 274 8.13 -13.55 5.43
C ARG A 274 8.59 -12.12 5.53
N VAL A 275 9.85 -11.91 5.84
CA VAL A 275 10.43 -10.57 6.02
C VAL A 275 11.69 -10.46 5.19
N GLY A 276 11.93 -9.29 4.63
CA GLY A 276 13.03 -9.09 3.73
C GLY A 276 13.26 -7.64 3.38
N VAL A 277 14.08 -7.47 2.36
CA VAL A 277 14.40 -6.17 1.76
C VAL A 277 13.92 -6.11 0.32
N TYR A 278 13.66 -4.91 -0.18
CA TYR A 278 13.29 -4.67 -1.57
C TYR A 278 13.98 -3.43 -2.12
N ALA A 279 14.12 -3.39 -3.44
CA ALA A 279 14.47 -2.20 -4.19
C ALA A 279 13.54 -2.09 -5.41
N SER A 280 13.20 -0.88 -5.82
CA SER A 280 12.41 -0.66 -7.04
C SER A 280 12.72 0.66 -7.71
N ARG A 281 12.66 0.66 -9.05
CA ARG A 281 12.78 1.83 -9.92
C ARG A 281 11.56 1.87 -10.86
N PRO A 282 10.42 2.42 -10.41
CA PRO A 282 9.17 2.42 -11.16
C PRO A 282 9.16 3.42 -12.31
N ALA A 283 9.95 4.50 -12.24
CA ALA A 283 10.00 5.54 -13.26
C ALA A 283 10.11 4.94 -14.67
N ASN A 284 9.02 5.02 -15.41
CA ASN A 284 8.99 4.74 -16.83
C ASN A 284 9.28 6.05 -17.57
N ILE A 285 10.54 6.48 -17.54
CA ILE A 285 11.00 7.41 -18.55
C ILE A 285 11.35 6.56 -19.77
N GLY A 286 10.31 6.15 -20.50
CA GLY A 286 10.49 5.69 -21.87
C GLY A 286 11.29 6.75 -22.63
N PRO A 287 12.04 6.37 -23.69
CA PRO A 287 12.77 7.34 -24.49
C PRO A 287 11.77 8.36 -25.02
N THR A 288 11.68 9.53 -24.37
CA THR A 288 10.94 10.66 -24.91
C THR A 288 11.57 10.96 -26.26
N ALA A 289 10.73 11.25 -27.26
CA ALA A 289 11.11 11.55 -28.64
C ALA A 289 12.16 12.69 -28.80
N TYR A 290 12.60 13.31 -27.71
CA TYR A 290 13.73 14.21 -27.64
C TYR A 290 15.09 13.54 -27.94
N ARG A 291 15.23 12.21 -27.85
CA ARG A 291 16.49 11.53 -28.20
C ARG A 291 16.82 11.55 -29.71
N GLU A 292 15.90 11.97 -30.58
CA GLU A 292 16.18 12.14 -32.01
C GLU A 292 16.90 13.45 -32.35
N ARG A 293 17.06 14.40 -31.41
CA ARG A 293 17.87 15.61 -31.64
C ARG A 293 19.13 15.63 -30.79
N GLY A 294 20.01 14.69 -31.10
CA GLY A 294 21.45 14.90 -31.15
C GLY A 294 22.15 15.35 -29.87
N VAL A 295 22.56 14.40 -29.03
CA VAL A 295 23.79 14.52 -28.22
C VAL A 295 24.41 13.12 -28.00
N GLY A 296 25.64 12.93 -28.49
CA GLY A 296 26.65 12.00 -27.95
C GLY A 296 26.33 10.51 -27.80
N ARG A 297 26.88 9.67 -28.69
CA ARG A 297 27.15 8.24 -28.41
C ARG A 297 28.12 8.14 -27.24
N GLY A 298 27.74 7.50 -26.13
CA GLY A 298 28.74 7.02 -25.17
C GLY A 298 28.26 6.56 -23.79
N ALA A 299 27.22 7.17 -23.20
CA ALA A 299 26.78 6.82 -21.84
C ALA A 299 25.33 6.31 -21.83
N PRO A 300 25.02 5.20 -21.12
CA PRO A 300 23.64 4.84 -20.87
C PRO A 300 22.97 5.98 -20.08
N SER A 301 21.82 6.43 -20.58
CA SER A 301 20.99 7.44 -19.92
C SER A 301 20.70 6.99 -18.49
N VAL A 302 20.64 7.91 -17.52
CA VAL A 302 20.30 7.61 -16.11
C VAL A 302 19.03 6.75 -16.01
N THR A 303 18.07 7.01 -16.91
CA THR A 303 16.82 6.26 -17.09
C THR A 303 16.95 4.77 -17.41
N GLN A 304 18.12 4.35 -17.91
CA GLN A 304 18.40 2.97 -18.31
C GLN A 304 19.32 2.24 -17.32
N ARG A 305 19.78 2.93 -16.26
CA ARG A 305 20.64 2.31 -15.24
C ARG A 305 19.78 1.66 -14.17
N ASN A 306 20.30 0.60 -13.56
CA ASN A 306 19.70 0.02 -12.36
C ASN A 306 19.89 0.99 -11.19
N LEU A 307 18.87 1.13 -10.35
CA LEU A 307 19.05 1.69 -9.01
C LEU A 307 19.87 0.67 -8.20
N ARG A 308 20.86 1.13 -7.45
CA ARG A 308 21.64 0.30 -6.53
C ARG A 308 21.34 0.76 -5.12
N VAL A 309 20.61 -0.07 -4.36
CA VAL A 309 20.29 0.21 -2.97
C VAL A 309 21.23 -0.61 -2.09
N GLU A 310 21.94 0.07 -1.22
CA GLU A 310 22.78 -0.52 -0.20
C GLU A 310 21.97 -0.75 1.07
N PHE A 311 22.19 -1.91 1.68
CA PHE A 311 21.56 -2.34 2.91
C PHE A 311 22.67 -2.65 3.92
N GLU A 312 22.58 -2.06 5.10
CA GLU A 312 23.54 -2.25 6.18
C GLU A 312 22.83 -2.59 7.49
N GLY A 313 23.42 -3.50 8.27
CA GLY A 313 22.93 -3.88 9.59
C GLY A 313 21.54 -4.52 9.56
N LEU A 314 21.28 -5.39 8.58
CA LEU A 314 20.01 -6.12 8.50
C LEU A 314 19.89 -7.11 9.66
N GLU A 315 18.94 -6.84 10.56
CA GLU A 315 18.60 -7.70 11.68
C GLU A 315 17.14 -8.12 11.60
N ILE A 316 16.84 -9.40 11.86
CA ILE A 316 15.48 -9.95 11.86
C ILE A 316 15.35 -10.89 13.06
N PHE A 317 14.36 -10.62 13.92
CA PHE A 317 14.08 -11.35 15.16
C PHE A 317 12.69 -11.97 15.14
#